data_AF-A0AAV4H3N3-F1
#
_entry.id   AF-A0AAV4H3N3-F1
#
_cell.length_a   1.000
_cell.length_b   1.000
_cell.length_c   1.000
_cell.angle_alpha   90.00
_cell.angle_beta   90.00
_cell.angle_gamma   90.00
#
_symmetry.space_group_name_H-M   'P 1'
#
loop_
_entity.id
_entity.type
_entity.pdbx_description
1 polymer ?
#
loop_
_entity_poly.entity_id
_entity_poly.type
_entity_poly.pdbx_seq_one_letter_code
_entity_poly.pdbx_strand_id
1 'polypeptide(L)'
;MRKATRSTSVITNSLDQSATLKNLRVDECGISDHHCVHCELSTQKPRPVRKSIQFRKTKPRNIIDLKDDIRASKIEESVMQATSMSDKINIFNNTISAIVNKHAPLVKRNIVLRPNIRWYSDDIREAKKRQRTAKKNWRKTRLEIHRQLFKKARNHTNRLIVKSKEDNIKTKISENKKNSRKLYRIVDGLVRHSKPGENLPSLKSKENLTDMFAQFFTNKIENLRKELDKINVRPMDDQISYRNNTNAVPALDYFPPASHKEINTILKTLPTKTCSLDPFPTWIAIQCVDELTHVITSIVNASFKLGEMHSILKRAVVRPVLKKAGLNKDD
;
A
#
# COMPACT_ATOMS: atom_id res chain seq x y z
N MET A 1 10.82 -48.72 40.77
CA MET A 1 11.40 -47.58 40.03
C MET A 1 10.41 -47.10 38.97
N ARG A 2 9.61 -46.05 39.23
CA ARG A 2 8.77 -45.42 38.20
C ARG A 2 9.57 -44.30 37.53
N LYS A 3 9.70 -44.36 36.19
CA LYS A 3 10.43 -43.38 35.38
C LYS A 3 9.75 -42.02 35.49
N ALA A 4 10.54 -40.99 35.81
CA ALA A 4 10.10 -39.60 35.81
C ALA A 4 9.66 -39.20 34.40
N THR A 5 8.38 -38.89 34.23
CA THR A 5 7.81 -38.52 32.93
C THR A 5 7.28 -37.11 33.02
N ARG A 6 8.16 -36.12 32.72
CA ARG A 6 7.89 -34.80 32.10
C ARG A 6 8.92 -33.77 32.57
N SER A 7 9.88 -33.51 31.70
CA SER A 7 10.68 -32.28 31.76
C SER A 7 9.77 -31.09 31.48
N THR A 8 9.65 -30.15 32.41
CA THR A 8 8.86 -28.93 32.23
C THR A 8 9.77 -27.85 31.65
N SER A 9 9.87 -27.81 30.32
CA SER A 9 10.67 -26.81 29.62
C SER A 9 9.94 -25.46 29.58
N VAL A 10 10.49 -24.43 30.22
CA VAL A 10 10.04 -23.04 30.07
C VAL A 10 10.62 -22.48 28.77
N ILE A 11 9.88 -22.61 27.67
CA ILE A 11 10.28 -22.08 26.37
C ILE A 11 9.96 -20.58 26.32
N THR A 12 11.00 -19.73 26.36
CA THR A 12 10.87 -18.31 26.08
C THR A 12 11.24 -18.03 24.62
N ASN A 13 10.44 -17.21 23.92
CA ASN A 13 10.65 -16.84 22.51
C ASN A 13 11.74 -15.77 22.31
N SER A 14 12.57 -15.49 23.32
CA SER A 14 13.66 -14.51 23.19
C SER A 14 14.94 -15.20 22.74
N LEU A 15 15.37 -14.89 21.52
CA LEU A 15 16.76 -15.10 21.08
C LEU A 15 17.75 -14.24 21.90
N ASP A 16 17.26 -13.35 22.76
CA ASP A 16 18.08 -12.66 23.74
C ASP A 16 18.38 -13.63 24.90
N GLN A 17 19.65 -14.01 25.03
CA GLN A 17 20.24 -14.76 26.15
C GLN A 17 20.13 -14.05 27.52
N SER A 18 19.32 -12.99 27.65
CA SER A 18 19.23 -12.13 28.84
C SER A 18 18.09 -12.48 29.82
N ALA A 19 17.30 -13.51 29.53
CA ALA A 19 16.25 -13.96 30.43
C ALA A 19 16.85 -14.71 31.64
N THR A 20 17.19 -14.00 32.71
CA THR A 20 17.58 -14.62 33.98
C THR A 20 16.36 -15.07 34.77
N LEU A 21 16.30 -16.36 35.08
CA LEU A 21 15.41 -16.94 36.08
C LEU A 21 15.89 -16.55 37.48
N LYS A 22 14.97 -16.09 38.33
CA LYS A 22 15.21 -15.76 39.74
C LYS A 22 14.15 -16.45 40.61
N ASN A 23 14.43 -16.59 41.91
CA ASN A 23 13.46 -17.04 42.92
C ASN A 23 12.73 -18.35 42.54
N LEU A 24 13.49 -19.36 42.13
CA LEU A 24 12.94 -20.70 41.89
C LEU A 24 12.54 -21.32 43.24
N ARG A 25 11.27 -21.64 43.42
CA ARG A 25 10.78 -22.42 44.56
C ARG A 25 9.86 -23.53 44.08
N VAL A 26 9.86 -24.63 44.81
CA VAL A 26 9.07 -25.82 44.51
C VAL A 26 8.19 -26.07 45.71
N ASP A 27 6.89 -25.84 45.55
CA ASP A 27 5.90 -26.00 46.61
C ASP A 27 5.20 -27.36 46.43
N GLU A 28 5.21 -28.19 47.47
CA GLU A 28 4.48 -29.47 47.49
C GLU A 28 2.98 -29.19 47.57
N CYS A 29 2.24 -29.58 46.54
CA CYS A 29 0.83 -29.24 46.43
C CYS A 29 -0.08 -30.14 47.31
N GLY A 30 0.48 -31.21 47.93
CA GLY A 30 -0.19 -32.13 48.87
C GLY A 30 -1.34 -32.97 48.31
N ILE A 31 -1.91 -32.58 47.17
CA ILE A 31 -3.14 -33.14 46.58
C ILE A 31 -2.82 -33.86 45.25
N SER A 32 -1.58 -33.76 44.75
CA SER A 32 -1.09 -34.42 43.53
C SER A 32 0.41 -34.71 43.67
N ASP A 33 0.91 -35.72 42.96
CA ASP A 33 2.33 -36.01 42.76
C ASP A 33 3.09 -34.91 41.96
N HIS A 34 2.36 -33.92 41.45
CA HIS A 34 2.93 -32.74 40.82
C HIS A 34 3.28 -31.65 41.83
N HIS A 35 4.54 -31.20 41.79
CA HIS A 35 5.02 -30.07 42.58
C HIS A 35 4.76 -28.76 41.82
N CYS A 36 4.38 -27.70 42.53
CA CYS A 36 4.21 -26.38 41.93
C CYS A 36 5.56 -25.67 41.86
N VAL A 37 6.07 -25.45 40.65
CA VAL A 37 7.32 -24.70 40.46
C VAL A 37 6.98 -23.23 40.23
N HIS A 38 7.40 -22.37 41.15
CA HIS A 38 7.34 -20.93 41.00
C HIS A 38 8.71 -20.40 40.61
N CYS A 39 8.74 -19.42 39.71
CA CYS A 39 9.96 -18.69 39.39
C CYS A 39 9.60 -17.27 38.91
N GLU A 40 10.55 -16.36 39.08
CA GLU A 40 10.50 -15.03 38.53
C GLU A 40 11.32 -14.96 37.25
N LEU A 41 10.69 -14.53 36.17
CA LEU A 41 11.32 -14.37 34.86
C LEU A 41 11.62 -12.89 34.61
N SER A 42 12.90 -12.52 34.69
CA SER A 42 13.36 -11.19 34.29
C SER A 42 13.45 -11.12 32.78
N THR A 43 12.34 -10.73 32.13
CA THR A 43 12.27 -10.57 30.67
C THR A 43 11.92 -9.14 30.29
N GLN A 44 12.64 -8.57 29.31
CA GLN A 44 12.25 -7.29 28.75
C GLN A 44 11.22 -7.51 27.65
N LYS A 45 10.04 -6.88 27.78
CA LYS A 45 9.04 -6.91 26.72
C LYS A 45 9.55 -6.07 25.54
N PRO A 46 9.73 -6.64 24.34
CA PRO A 46 10.21 -5.88 23.20
C PRO A 46 9.25 -4.73 22.90
N ARG A 47 9.80 -3.53 22.68
CA ARG A 47 9.00 -2.35 22.36
C ARG A 47 8.35 -2.58 20.99
N PRO A 48 7.05 -2.26 20.83
CA PRO A 48 6.42 -2.37 19.52
C PRO A 48 7.13 -1.49 18.49
N VAL A 49 7.49 -2.06 17.35
CA VAL A 49 8.11 -1.32 16.25
C VAL A 49 7.18 -0.21 15.80
N ARG A 50 7.69 1.02 15.71
CA ARG A 50 6.94 2.18 15.25
C ARG A 50 7.42 2.58 13.86
N LYS A 51 6.48 2.96 12.99
CA LYS A 51 6.76 3.53 11.67
C LYS A 51 6.13 4.90 11.58
N SER A 52 6.90 5.88 11.11
CA SER A 52 6.34 7.16 10.71
C SER A 52 5.66 6.99 9.36
N ILE A 53 4.38 7.34 9.29
CA ILE A 53 3.61 7.37 8.05
C ILE A 53 3.18 8.80 7.75
N GLN A 54 3.09 9.11 6.48
CA GLN A 54 2.51 10.35 5.97
C GLN A 54 1.23 10.00 5.23
N PHE A 55 0.15 10.71 5.51
CA PHE A 55 -1.11 10.51 4.82
C PHE A 55 -1.90 11.82 4.78
N ARG A 56 -2.74 11.97 3.76
CA ARG A 56 -3.74 13.03 3.68
C ARG A 56 -5.08 12.44 4.07
N LYS A 57 -5.89 13.20 4.82
CA LYS A 57 -7.32 12.87 4.96
C LYS A 57 -8.01 13.34 3.70
N THR A 58 -7.95 12.51 2.67
CA THR A 58 -8.37 12.91 1.32
C THR A 58 -9.87 12.88 1.12
N LYS A 59 -10.67 12.30 2.04
CA LYS A 59 -12.13 12.49 2.03
C LYS A 59 -12.40 13.96 2.32
N PRO A 60 -12.77 14.78 1.32
CA PRO A 60 -12.99 16.19 1.55
C PRO A 60 -14.16 16.30 2.51
N ARG A 61 -13.99 17.13 3.55
CA ARG A 61 -15.14 17.54 4.35
C ARG A 61 -16.07 18.44 3.52
N ASN A 62 -15.54 19.06 2.46
CA ASN A 62 -16.26 19.88 1.51
C ASN A 62 -15.55 19.89 0.13
N ILE A 63 -15.97 19.03 -0.82
CA ILE A 63 -15.44 19.05 -2.20
C ILE A 63 -15.84 20.36 -2.92
N ILE A 64 -16.91 21.00 -2.45
CA ILE A 64 -17.46 22.24 -2.99
C ILE A 64 -16.44 23.37 -2.80
N ASP A 65 -15.96 23.59 -1.58
CA ASP A 65 -14.93 24.62 -1.29
C ASP A 65 -13.64 24.40 -2.10
N LEU A 66 -13.29 23.14 -2.38
CA LEU A 66 -12.14 22.80 -3.23
C LEU A 66 -12.37 23.28 -4.68
N LYS A 67 -13.56 23.03 -5.24
CA LYS A 67 -13.93 23.48 -6.59
C LYS A 67 -13.93 25.01 -6.67
N ASP A 68 -14.47 25.67 -5.65
CA ASP A 68 -14.54 27.13 -5.60
C ASP A 68 -13.15 27.76 -5.51
N ASP A 69 -12.23 27.19 -4.72
CA ASP A 69 -10.83 27.64 -4.69
C ASP A 69 -10.12 27.41 -6.04
N ILE A 70 -10.40 26.31 -6.75
CA ILE A 70 -9.84 26.08 -8.10
C ILE A 70 -10.33 27.16 -9.06
N ARG A 71 -11.63 27.48 -9.06
CA ARG A 71 -12.20 28.54 -9.90
C ARG A 71 -11.61 29.91 -9.55
N ALA A 72 -11.49 30.22 -8.26
CA ALA A 72 -10.94 31.48 -7.79
C ALA A 72 -9.43 31.65 -8.07
N SER A 73 -8.70 30.55 -8.26
CA SER A 73 -7.24 30.58 -8.47
C SER A 73 -6.80 31.18 -9.80
N LYS A 74 -7.71 31.33 -10.78
CA LYS A 74 -7.40 31.78 -12.15
C LYS A 74 -6.21 31.04 -12.78
N ILE A 75 -6.11 29.75 -12.47
CA ILE A 75 -5.00 28.88 -12.91
C ILE A 75 -4.88 28.84 -14.43
N GLU A 76 -6.00 28.90 -15.15
CA GLU A 76 -6.03 28.91 -16.61
C GLU A 76 -5.34 30.15 -17.20
N GLU A 77 -5.69 31.35 -16.73
CA GLU A 77 -5.07 32.61 -17.17
C GLU A 77 -3.55 32.57 -16.95
N SER A 78 -3.14 32.11 -15.76
CA SER A 78 -1.72 32.00 -15.39
C SER A 78 -0.97 31.01 -16.28
N VAL A 79 -1.58 29.86 -16.60
CA VAL A 79 -1.01 28.86 -17.50
C VAL A 79 -0.96 29.37 -18.94
N MET A 80 -1.97 30.10 -19.41
CA MET A 80 -1.98 30.65 -20.77
C MET A 80 -0.88 31.69 -20.99
N GLN A 81 -0.62 32.55 -20.00
CA GLN A 81 0.41 33.61 -20.07
C GLN A 81 1.84 33.06 -20.03
N ALA A 82 2.06 31.87 -19.48
CA ALA A 82 3.38 31.26 -19.44
C ALA A 82 3.90 30.92 -20.85
N THR A 83 5.18 31.21 -21.09
CA THR A 83 5.83 31.00 -22.40
C THR A 83 6.33 29.57 -22.58
N SER A 84 6.96 28.98 -21.56
CA SER A 84 7.53 27.64 -21.64
C SER A 84 6.54 26.55 -21.19
N MET A 85 6.68 25.34 -21.75
CA MET A 85 5.92 24.17 -21.28
C MET A 85 6.24 23.83 -19.82
N SER A 86 7.49 24.05 -19.41
CA SER A 86 7.94 23.83 -18.03
C SER A 86 7.15 24.70 -17.04
N ASP A 87 7.03 26.00 -17.34
CA ASP A 87 6.34 26.94 -16.47
C ASP A 87 4.85 26.63 -16.40
N LYS A 88 4.21 26.27 -17.52
CA LYS A 88 2.80 25.84 -17.56
C LYS A 88 2.54 24.68 -16.60
N ILE A 89 3.37 23.64 -16.63
CA ILE A 89 3.23 22.47 -15.75
C ILE A 89 3.57 22.80 -14.30
N ASN A 90 4.59 23.63 -14.05
CA ASN A 90 4.96 24.03 -12.71
C ASN A 90 3.87 24.89 -12.05
N ILE A 91 3.29 25.86 -12.77
CA ILE A 91 2.14 26.66 -12.32
C ILE A 91 0.97 25.74 -11.98
N PHE A 92 0.63 24.80 -12.88
CA PHE A 92 -0.45 23.86 -12.63
C PHE A 92 -0.21 23.03 -11.35
N ASN A 93 0.95 22.36 -11.26
CA ASN A 93 1.28 21.48 -10.15
C ASN A 93 1.38 22.24 -8.82
N ASN A 94 1.99 23.42 -8.80
CA ASN A 94 2.16 24.21 -7.58
C ASN A 94 0.82 24.76 -7.08
N THR A 95 0.00 25.31 -7.99
CA THR A 95 -1.31 25.89 -7.64
C THR A 95 -2.25 24.80 -7.11
N ILE A 96 -2.39 23.69 -7.83
CA ILE A 96 -3.26 22.60 -7.40
C ILE A 96 -2.74 21.96 -6.10
N SER A 97 -1.42 21.78 -5.96
CA SER A 97 -0.83 21.26 -4.71
C SER A 97 -1.08 22.20 -3.53
N ALA A 98 -1.01 23.51 -3.72
CA ALA A 98 -1.30 24.50 -2.67
C ALA A 98 -2.77 24.45 -2.23
N ILE A 99 -3.70 24.42 -3.19
CA ILE A 99 -5.15 24.28 -2.93
C ILE A 99 -5.43 22.96 -2.20
N VAL A 100 -4.86 21.86 -2.65
CA VAL A 100 -5.04 20.55 -2.00
C VAL A 100 -4.38 20.50 -0.63
N ASN A 101 -3.28 21.20 -0.41
CA ASN A 101 -2.66 21.35 0.92
C ASN A 101 -3.55 22.15 1.88
N LYS A 102 -4.25 23.18 1.41
CA LYS A 102 -5.23 23.95 2.20
C LYS A 102 -6.39 23.07 2.68
N HIS A 103 -6.95 22.25 1.79
CA HIS A 103 -8.13 21.40 2.09
C HIS A 103 -7.80 20.05 2.74
N ALA A 104 -6.66 19.46 2.40
CA ALA A 104 -6.26 18.13 2.83
C ALA A 104 -4.74 18.09 3.13
N PRO A 105 -4.26 18.75 4.19
CA PRO A 105 -2.85 18.84 4.52
C PRO A 105 -2.22 17.46 4.78
N LEU A 106 -0.92 17.34 4.46
CA LEU A 106 -0.17 16.12 4.70
C LEU A 106 0.13 15.98 6.19
N VAL A 107 -0.45 14.96 6.82
CA VAL A 107 -0.28 14.70 8.25
C VAL A 107 0.75 13.59 8.46
N LYS A 108 1.75 13.85 9.30
CA LYS A 108 2.69 12.82 9.78
C LYS A 108 2.14 12.19 11.05
N ARG A 109 2.11 10.85 11.13
CA ARG A 109 1.77 10.11 12.35
C ARG A 109 2.71 8.93 12.57
N ASN A 110 3.08 8.73 13.83
CA ASN A 110 3.80 7.55 14.25
C ASN A 110 2.80 6.46 14.62
N ILE A 111 2.78 5.38 13.83
CA ILE A 111 1.92 4.22 14.09
C ILE A 111 2.76 3.07 14.61
N VAL A 112 2.17 2.27 15.51
CA VAL A 112 2.74 0.99 15.90
C VAL A 112 2.46 -0.01 14.78
N LEU A 113 3.51 -0.60 14.22
CA LEU A 113 3.37 -1.70 13.28
C LEU A 113 2.78 -2.89 14.02
N ARG A 114 1.55 -3.24 13.65
CA ARG A 114 0.91 -4.47 14.07
C ARG A 114 0.82 -5.34 12.83
N PRO A 115 1.16 -6.64 12.91
CA PRO A 115 0.89 -7.54 11.80
C PRO A 115 -0.60 -7.41 11.43
N ASN A 116 -0.90 -7.37 10.13
CA ASN A 116 -2.28 -7.37 9.70
C ASN A 116 -2.86 -8.75 10.00
N ILE A 117 -3.75 -8.82 10.99
CA ILE A 117 -4.36 -10.06 11.41
C ILE A 117 -5.75 -10.12 10.78
N ARG A 118 -5.94 -11.04 9.83
CA ARG A 118 -7.17 -11.16 9.03
C ARG A 118 -8.47 -11.33 9.84
N TRP A 119 -8.40 -11.83 11.08
CA TRP A 119 -9.57 -11.96 11.96
C TRP A 119 -9.89 -10.68 12.76
N TYR A 120 -9.06 -9.63 12.71
CA TYR A 120 -9.30 -8.42 13.50
C TYR A 120 -10.18 -7.42 12.74
N SER A 121 -11.51 -7.52 12.93
CA SER A 121 -12.50 -6.66 12.27
C SER A 121 -12.76 -5.34 13.03
N ASP A 122 -13.45 -4.41 12.35
CA ASP A 122 -13.94 -3.16 12.94
C ASP A 122 -14.93 -3.42 14.09
N ASP A 123 -15.75 -4.47 14.00
CA ASP A 123 -16.66 -4.88 15.08
C ASP A 123 -15.93 -5.23 16.37
N ILE A 124 -14.81 -5.96 16.27
CA ILE A 124 -13.96 -6.27 17.43
C ILE A 124 -13.33 -5.00 17.99
N ARG A 125 -12.95 -4.05 17.11
CA ARG A 125 -12.42 -2.76 17.54
C ARG A 125 -13.46 -1.98 18.33
N GLU A 126 -14.69 -1.95 17.86
CA GLU A 126 -15.80 -1.28 18.52
C GLU A 126 -16.20 -1.95 19.83
N ALA A 127 -16.31 -3.29 19.86
CA ALA A 127 -16.56 -4.07 21.08
C ALA A 127 -15.49 -3.81 22.15
N LYS A 128 -14.20 -3.78 21.77
CA LYS A 128 -13.11 -3.39 22.68
C LYS A 128 -13.21 -1.94 23.14
N LYS A 129 -13.70 -1.02 22.32
CA LYS A 129 -13.96 0.38 22.72
C LYS A 129 -15.03 0.42 23.80
N ARG A 130 -16.20 -0.22 23.56
CA ARG A 130 -17.30 -0.35 24.53
C ARG A 130 -16.83 -0.98 25.85
N GLN A 131 -16.05 -2.06 25.77
CA GLN A 131 -15.47 -2.73 26.94
C GLN A 131 -14.59 -1.78 27.77
N ARG A 132 -13.72 -0.98 27.13
CA ARG A 132 -12.86 -0.01 27.83
C ARG A 132 -13.69 1.10 28.49
N THR A 133 -14.71 1.61 27.81
CA THR A 133 -15.62 2.62 28.37
C THR A 133 -16.36 2.08 29.59
N ALA A 134 -16.95 0.88 29.50
CA ALA A 134 -17.62 0.24 30.63
C ALA A 134 -16.67 -0.03 31.81
N LYS A 135 -15.44 -0.46 31.52
CA LYS A 135 -14.39 -0.63 32.55
C LYS A 135 -14.03 0.68 33.24
N LYS A 136 -13.89 1.78 32.47
CA LYS A 136 -13.59 3.11 33.01
C LYS A 136 -14.72 3.60 33.90
N ASN A 137 -15.97 3.45 33.45
CA ASN A 137 -17.15 3.84 34.23
C ASN A 137 -17.23 3.06 35.54
N TRP A 138 -17.11 1.72 35.51
CA TRP A 138 -17.10 0.90 36.73
C TRP A 138 -15.97 1.28 37.68
N ARG A 139 -14.77 1.58 37.18
CA ARG A 139 -13.65 2.02 38.03
C ARG A 139 -13.93 3.36 38.74
N LYS A 140 -14.68 4.25 38.10
CA LYS A 140 -15.06 5.56 38.65
C LYS A 140 -16.18 5.45 39.68
N THR A 141 -17.24 4.71 39.36
CA THR A 141 -18.48 4.69 40.16
C THR A 141 -18.54 3.56 41.18
N ARG A 142 -17.80 2.47 40.95
CA ARG A 142 -17.80 1.24 41.78
C ARG A 142 -19.15 0.55 42.00
N LEU A 143 -20.23 1.01 41.37
CA LEU A 143 -21.55 0.39 41.45
C LEU A 143 -21.61 -0.99 40.77
N GLU A 144 -22.42 -1.90 41.33
CA GLU A 144 -22.58 -3.26 40.81
C GLU A 144 -23.19 -3.28 39.40
N ILE A 145 -24.14 -2.38 39.09
CA ILE A 145 -24.73 -2.26 37.75
C ILE A 145 -23.63 -2.02 36.70
N HIS A 146 -22.67 -1.14 36.99
CA HIS A 146 -21.55 -0.89 36.07
C HIS A 146 -20.58 -2.06 35.98
N ARG A 147 -20.40 -2.82 37.08
CA ARG A 147 -19.62 -4.08 37.05
C ARG A 147 -20.28 -5.11 36.13
N GLN A 148 -21.60 -5.27 36.21
CA GLN A 148 -22.37 -6.17 35.35
C GLN A 148 -22.27 -5.75 33.88
N LEU A 149 -22.42 -4.46 33.58
CA LEU A 149 -22.23 -3.92 32.23
C LEU A 149 -20.82 -4.18 31.69
N PHE A 150 -19.78 -3.99 32.50
CA PHE A 150 -18.41 -4.32 32.12
C PHE A 150 -18.23 -5.82 31.85
N LYS A 151 -18.76 -6.70 32.72
CA LYS A 151 -18.73 -8.16 32.51
C LYS A 151 -19.42 -8.55 31.21
N LYS A 152 -20.60 -8.00 30.92
CA LYS A 152 -21.34 -8.23 29.67
C LYS A 152 -20.51 -7.82 28.45
N ALA A 153 -19.94 -6.60 28.47
CA ALA A 153 -19.09 -6.10 27.39
C ALA A 153 -17.80 -6.94 27.20
N ARG A 154 -17.18 -7.39 28.30
CA ARG A 154 -16.02 -8.30 28.27
C ARG A 154 -16.35 -9.64 27.64
N ASN A 155 -17.43 -10.28 28.10
CA ASN A 155 -17.82 -11.60 27.61
C ASN A 155 -18.22 -11.54 26.13
N HIS A 156 -18.95 -10.50 25.72
CA HIS A 156 -19.27 -10.25 24.32
C HIS A 156 -18.00 -10.08 23.46
N THR A 157 -17.04 -9.27 23.91
CA THR A 157 -15.77 -9.06 23.21
C THR A 157 -14.99 -10.37 23.06
N ASN A 158 -14.91 -11.19 24.11
CA ASN A 158 -14.23 -12.48 24.06
C ASN A 158 -14.89 -13.43 23.07
N ARG A 159 -16.22 -13.56 23.09
CA ARG A 159 -16.98 -14.38 22.13
C ARG A 159 -16.73 -13.94 20.70
N LEU A 160 -16.76 -12.64 20.42
CA LEU A 160 -16.46 -12.10 19.09
C LEU A 160 -15.05 -12.44 18.62
N ILE A 161 -14.04 -12.32 19.50
CA ILE A 161 -12.66 -12.65 19.16
C ILE A 161 -12.51 -14.14 18.84
N VAL A 162 -13.11 -15.01 19.66
CA VAL A 162 -13.05 -16.47 19.44
C VAL A 162 -13.72 -16.82 18.13
N LYS A 163 -14.97 -16.37 17.93
CA LYS A 163 -15.73 -16.62 16.69
C LYS A 163 -14.98 -16.14 15.45
N SER A 164 -14.45 -14.91 15.47
CA SER A 164 -13.74 -14.38 14.30
C SER A 164 -12.42 -15.12 14.00
N LYS A 165 -11.72 -15.60 15.03
CA LYS A 165 -10.55 -16.49 14.83
C LYS A 165 -10.95 -17.81 14.19
N GLU A 166 -12.02 -18.43 14.68
CA GLU A 166 -12.56 -19.68 14.12
C GLU A 166 -12.97 -19.49 12.66
N ASP A 167 -13.77 -18.46 12.38
CA ASP A 167 -14.25 -18.15 11.03
C ASP A 167 -13.07 -17.92 10.08
N ASN A 168 -12.02 -17.20 10.53
CA ASN A 168 -10.83 -16.99 9.72
C ASN A 168 -10.12 -18.30 9.34
N ILE A 169 -10.00 -19.24 10.28
CA ILE A 169 -9.39 -20.54 10.03
C ILE A 169 -10.29 -21.38 9.11
N LYS A 170 -11.60 -21.40 9.37
CA LYS A 170 -12.59 -22.09 8.51
C LYS A 170 -12.52 -21.59 7.07
N THR A 171 -12.48 -20.26 6.87
CA THR A 171 -12.33 -19.64 5.55
C THR A 171 -11.02 -20.03 4.88
N LYS A 172 -9.89 -19.99 5.61
CA LYS A 172 -8.59 -20.42 5.05
C LYS A 172 -8.60 -21.88 4.61
N ILE A 173 -9.22 -22.76 5.41
CA ILE A 173 -9.36 -24.17 5.06
C ILE A 173 -10.26 -24.31 3.83
N SER A 174 -11.41 -23.64 3.80
CA SER A 174 -12.34 -23.72 2.66
C SER A 174 -11.75 -23.23 1.35
N GLU A 175 -11.01 -22.11 1.39
CA GLU A 175 -10.31 -21.54 0.22
C GLU A 175 -9.22 -22.47 -0.34
N ASN A 176 -8.64 -23.34 0.49
CA ASN A 176 -7.51 -24.20 0.13
C ASN A 176 -7.86 -25.70 0.09
N LYS A 177 -9.15 -26.06 0.10
CA LYS A 177 -9.62 -27.47 0.09
C LYS A 177 -8.99 -28.34 -1.01
N LYS A 178 -8.73 -27.76 -2.19
CA LYS A 178 -8.16 -28.47 -3.35
C LYS A 178 -6.62 -28.52 -3.35
N ASN A 179 -5.94 -27.93 -2.37
CA ASN A 179 -4.48 -27.85 -2.31
C ASN A 179 -3.95 -28.38 -0.97
N SER A 180 -3.71 -29.69 -0.92
CA SER A 180 -3.25 -30.42 0.27
C SER A 180 -1.96 -29.84 0.86
N ARG A 181 -1.00 -29.42 0.02
CA ARG A 181 0.27 -28.81 0.45
C ARG A 181 0.06 -27.48 1.18
N LYS A 182 -0.82 -26.62 0.68
CA LYS A 182 -1.18 -25.35 1.35
C LYS A 182 -1.93 -25.61 2.64
N LEU A 183 -2.84 -26.59 2.65
CA LEU A 183 -3.60 -26.96 3.84
C LEU A 183 -2.67 -27.49 4.95
N TYR A 184 -1.71 -28.35 4.60
CA TYR A 184 -0.68 -28.81 5.54
C TYR A 184 0.15 -27.65 6.10
N ARG A 185 0.57 -26.69 5.26
CA ARG A 185 1.26 -25.47 5.75
C ARG A 185 0.41 -24.63 6.70
N ILE A 186 -0.91 -24.53 6.48
CA ILE A 186 -1.81 -23.82 7.39
C ILE A 186 -1.87 -24.52 8.74
N VAL A 187 -2.01 -25.85 8.75
CA VAL A 187 -2.04 -26.65 9.98
C VAL A 187 -0.68 -26.60 10.69
N ASP A 188 0.41 -26.77 9.95
CA ASP A 188 1.78 -26.68 10.48
C ASP A 188 2.03 -25.30 11.09
N GLY A 189 1.56 -24.20 10.48
CA GLY A 189 1.67 -22.86 11.05
C GLY A 189 0.76 -22.59 12.27
N LEU A 190 -0.29 -23.39 12.49
CA LEU A 190 -1.12 -23.33 13.70
C LEU A 190 -0.47 -24.08 14.87
N VAL A 191 0.22 -25.18 14.57
CA VAL A 191 0.85 -26.07 15.56
C VAL A 191 2.28 -25.63 15.88
N ARG A 192 3.05 -25.24 14.85
CA ARG A 192 4.41 -24.74 14.94
C ARG A 192 4.37 -23.25 14.62
N HIS A 193 4.86 -22.42 15.54
CA HIS A 193 4.96 -20.96 15.35
C HIS A 193 6.00 -20.54 14.28
N SER A 194 6.32 -21.41 13.33
CA SER A 194 7.27 -21.19 12.25
C SER A 194 6.76 -20.05 11.37
N LYS A 195 7.50 -18.94 11.34
CA LYS A 195 7.19 -17.82 10.46
C LYS A 195 7.33 -18.28 9.01
N PRO A 196 6.30 -18.16 8.16
CA PRO A 196 6.50 -18.28 6.73
C PRO A 196 7.44 -17.14 6.30
N GLY A 197 8.58 -17.48 5.70
CA GLY A 197 9.56 -16.52 5.22
C GLY A 197 8.95 -15.49 4.27
N GLU A 198 9.44 -14.25 4.32
CA GLU A 198 9.02 -13.20 3.40
C GLU A 198 9.38 -13.59 1.95
N ASN A 199 8.41 -13.47 1.04
CA ASN A 199 8.51 -13.85 -0.37
C ASN A 199 9.25 -12.79 -1.20
N LEU A 200 10.35 -12.22 -0.71
CA LEU A 200 11.23 -11.39 -1.53
C LEU A 200 12.59 -12.09 -1.69
N PRO A 201 13.22 -11.99 -2.88
CA PRO A 201 14.58 -12.47 -3.09
C PRO A 201 15.51 -11.99 -2.00
N SER A 202 16.57 -12.74 -1.75
CA SER A 202 17.61 -12.43 -0.75
C SER A 202 18.29 -11.06 -0.96
N LEU A 203 17.99 -10.34 -2.04
CA LEU A 203 18.62 -9.08 -2.38
C LEU A 203 18.22 -7.94 -1.43
N LYS A 204 19.27 -7.32 -0.90
CA LYS A 204 19.27 -6.20 0.03
C LYS A 204 18.54 -5.00 -0.58
N SER A 205 17.45 -4.60 0.08
CA SER A 205 16.65 -3.38 -0.18
C SER A 205 15.86 -3.35 -1.49
N LYS A 206 14.65 -2.77 -1.41
CA LYS A 206 13.74 -2.58 -2.55
C LYS A 206 14.27 -1.57 -3.57
N GLU A 207 15.11 -0.63 -3.12
CA GLU A 207 15.75 0.36 -3.98
C GLU A 207 16.71 -0.32 -4.97
N ASN A 208 17.67 -1.12 -4.49
CA ASN A 208 18.62 -1.82 -5.34
C ASN A 208 17.95 -2.72 -6.39
N LEU A 209 16.88 -3.43 -6.02
CA LEU A 209 16.14 -4.25 -6.96
C LEU A 209 15.53 -3.41 -8.09
N THR A 210 15.01 -2.21 -7.76
CA THR A 210 14.39 -1.31 -8.73
C THR A 210 15.43 -0.75 -9.70
N ASP A 211 16.62 -0.41 -9.20
CA ASP A 211 17.72 0.08 -10.02
C ASP A 211 18.26 -1.01 -10.96
N MET A 212 18.37 -2.26 -10.48
CA MET A 212 18.72 -3.41 -11.32
C MET A 212 17.71 -3.64 -12.45
N PHE A 213 16.39 -3.53 -12.17
CA PHE A 213 15.38 -3.61 -13.22
C PHE A 213 15.54 -2.48 -14.25
N ALA A 214 15.76 -1.25 -13.80
CA ALA A 214 15.95 -0.11 -14.69
C ALA A 214 17.17 -0.32 -15.60
N GLN A 215 18.32 -0.69 -15.04
CA GLN A 215 19.54 -0.98 -15.79
C GLN A 215 19.35 -2.11 -16.79
N PHE A 216 18.68 -3.20 -16.39
CA PHE A 216 18.42 -4.33 -17.29
C PHE A 216 17.64 -3.90 -18.54
N PHE A 217 16.55 -3.15 -18.38
CA PHE A 217 15.74 -2.70 -19.53
C PHE A 217 16.46 -1.65 -20.37
N THR A 218 17.19 -0.72 -19.76
CA THR A 218 18.02 0.25 -20.49
C THR A 218 19.06 -0.46 -21.35
N ASN A 219 19.84 -1.37 -20.75
CA ASN A 219 20.85 -2.15 -21.46
C ASN A 219 20.24 -3.02 -22.55
N LYS A 220 19.06 -3.61 -22.32
CA LYS A 220 18.36 -4.39 -23.34
C LYS A 220 17.96 -3.52 -24.54
N ILE A 221 17.43 -2.32 -24.30
CA ILE A 221 17.07 -1.39 -25.39
C ILE A 221 18.33 -0.93 -26.14
N GLU A 222 19.41 -0.59 -25.44
CA GLU A 222 20.68 -0.22 -26.07
C GLU A 222 21.25 -1.36 -26.91
N ASN A 223 21.22 -2.59 -26.41
CA ASN A 223 21.67 -3.75 -27.16
C ASN A 223 20.79 -4.00 -28.37
N LEU A 224 19.46 -3.91 -28.25
CA LEU A 224 18.56 -4.03 -29.39
C LEU A 224 18.82 -2.97 -30.46
N ARG A 225 19.08 -1.72 -30.07
CA ARG A 225 19.47 -0.66 -31.02
C ARG A 225 20.79 -0.98 -31.72
N LYS A 226 21.81 -1.38 -30.95
CA LYS A 226 23.11 -1.81 -31.51
C LYS A 226 22.97 -3.00 -32.46
N GLU A 227 22.10 -3.96 -32.16
CA GLU A 227 21.83 -5.10 -33.03
C GLU A 227 21.09 -4.67 -34.30
N LEU A 228 20.10 -3.77 -34.20
CA LEU A 228 19.41 -3.20 -35.37
C LEU A 228 20.37 -2.40 -36.26
N ASP A 229 21.28 -1.62 -35.69
CA ASP A 229 22.27 -0.84 -36.45
C ASP A 229 23.29 -1.75 -37.18
N LYS A 230 23.52 -2.96 -36.66
CA LYS A 230 24.35 -3.99 -37.32
C LYS A 230 23.60 -4.71 -38.44
N ILE A 231 22.27 -4.67 -38.46
CA ILE A 231 21.50 -5.15 -39.61
C ILE A 231 21.79 -4.16 -40.71
N ASN A 232 22.79 -4.50 -41.51
CA ASN A 232 23.07 -3.86 -42.77
C ASN A 232 21.88 -4.21 -43.67
N VAL A 233 20.81 -3.44 -43.56
CA VAL A 233 19.78 -3.40 -44.60
C VAL A 233 20.57 -2.91 -45.80
N ARG A 234 21.06 -3.86 -46.62
CA ARG A 234 21.40 -3.54 -47.99
C ARG A 234 20.22 -2.70 -48.47
N PRO A 235 20.41 -1.46 -48.95
CA PRO A 235 19.32 -0.79 -49.62
C PRO A 235 18.80 -1.84 -50.59
N MET A 236 17.55 -2.27 -50.38
CA MET A 236 16.92 -3.21 -51.28
C MET A 236 17.12 -2.54 -52.62
N ASP A 237 17.82 -3.20 -53.54
CA ASP A 237 17.97 -2.71 -54.90
C ASP A 237 16.59 -2.20 -55.31
N ASP A 238 16.50 -0.97 -55.81
CA ASP A 238 15.29 -0.14 -56.03
C ASP A 238 14.27 -0.77 -57.03
N GLN A 239 14.32 -2.09 -57.20
CA GLN A 239 13.52 -2.94 -58.06
C GLN A 239 12.34 -3.61 -57.34
N ILE A 240 12.11 -3.34 -56.04
CA ILE A 240 10.73 -3.43 -55.56
C ILE A 240 10.05 -2.16 -56.01
N SER A 241 9.44 -2.25 -57.19
CA SER A 241 8.33 -1.41 -57.57
C SER A 241 7.29 -1.51 -56.43
N TYR A 242 7.44 -0.68 -55.40
CA TYR A 242 6.30 -0.11 -54.72
C TYR A 242 5.44 0.33 -55.88
N ARG A 243 4.32 -0.37 -56.11
CA ARG A 243 3.32 0.09 -57.05
C ARG A 243 3.21 1.58 -56.77
N ASN A 244 3.54 2.40 -57.76
CA ASN A 244 3.33 3.83 -57.76
C ASN A 244 1.82 4.02 -57.59
N ASN A 245 1.35 3.82 -56.37
CA ASN A 245 0.08 4.31 -55.93
C ASN A 245 0.38 5.78 -55.76
N THR A 246 0.19 6.52 -56.85
CA THR A 246 0.26 7.98 -56.96
C THR A 246 -0.71 8.68 -56.00
N ASN A 247 -1.40 7.94 -55.15
CA ASN A 247 -1.98 8.43 -53.92
C ASN A 247 -0.83 8.83 -52.99
N ALA A 248 -0.37 10.08 -53.13
CA ALA A 248 0.45 10.76 -52.14
C ALA A 248 -0.07 10.37 -50.75
N VAL A 249 0.75 9.66 -49.97
CA VAL A 249 0.42 9.39 -48.57
C VAL A 249 0.19 10.77 -47.95
N PRO A 250 -1.00 11.05 -47.39
CA PRO A 250 -1.28 12.37 -46.84
C PRO A 250 -0.21 12.69 -45.81
N ALA A 251 0.48 13.81 -45.99
CA ALA A 251 1.41 14.29 -44.98
C ALA A 251 0.61 14.56 -43.70
N LEU A 252 1.12 14.08 -42.56
CA LEU A 252 0.56 14.43 -41.26
C LEU A 252 1.11 15.80 -40.86
N ASP A 253 0.63 16.83 -41.56
CA ASP A 253 1.08 18.21 -41.46
C ASP A 253 0.35 19.01 -40.38
N TYR A 254 -0.84 18.54 -39.97
CA TYR A 254 -1.69 19.21 -39.01
C TYR A 254 -2.27 18.26 -37.97
N PHE A 255 -2.11 18.64 -36.70
CA PHE A 255 -2.86 18.06 -35.59
C PHE A 255 -3.94 19.05 -35.15
N PRO A 256 -5.23 18.70 -35.24
CA PRO A 256 -6.27 19.56 -34.70
C PRO A 256 -6.09 19.73 -33.20
N PRO A 257 -6.28 20.95 -32.65
CA PRO A 257 -6.22 21.15 -31.21
C PRO A 257 -7.31 20.32 -30.53
N ALA A 258 -6.95 19.71 -29.40
CA ALA A 258 -7.88 18.96 -28.57
C ALA A 258 -8.99 19.90 -28.06
N SER A 259 -10.22 19.41 -28.11
CA SER A 259 -11.39 20.17 -27.65
C SER A 259 -11.63 19.97 -26.15
N HIS A 260 -12.23 20.96 -25.49
CA HIS A 260 -12.64 20.85 -24.10
C HIS A 260 -13.57 19.64 -23.84
N LYS A 261 -14.49 19.37 -24.77
CA LYS A 261 -15.42 18.23 -24.66
C LYS A 261 -14.69 16.90 -24.72
N GLU A 262 -13.71 16.78 -25.60
CA GLU A 262 -12.87 15.58 -25.74
C GLU A 262 -12.05 15.36 -24.47
N ILE A 263 -11.33 16.38 -24.00
CA ILE A 263 -10.53 16.31 -22.77
C ILE A 263 -11.40 15.98 -21.56
N ASN A 264 -12.56 16.61 -21.40
CA ASN A 264 -13.50 16.30 -20.32
C ASN A 264 -13.97 14.83 -20.36
N THR A 265 -14.28 14.32 -21.56
CA THR A 265 -14.70 12.92 -21.75
C THR A 265 -13.57 11.96 -21.38
N ILE A 266 -12.34 12.25 -21.81
CA ILE A 266 -11.16 11.46 -21.45
C ILE A 266 -10.99 11.46 -19.93
N LEU A 267 -10.97 12.63 -19.29
CA LEU A 267 -10.78 12.75 -17.86
C LEU A 267 -11.84 11.99 -17.05
N LYS A 268 -13.12 11.99 -17.49
CA LYS A 268 -14.21 11.24 -16.85
C LYS A 268 -14.11 9.72 -17.02
N THR A 269 -13.45 9.25 -18.08
CA THR A 269 -13.27 7.82 -18.38
C THR A 269 -11.98 7.24 -17.83
N LEU A 270 -11.06 8.08 -17.34
CA LEU A 270 -9.79 7.64 -16.76
C LEU A 270 -10.02 6.72 -15.54
N PRO A 271 -9.24 5.63 -15.42
CA PRO A 271 -9.25 4.84 -14.21
C PRO A 271 -8.74 5.68 -13.03
N THR A 272 -9.27 5.44 -11.83
CA THR A 272 -8.93 6.15 -10.58
C THR A 272 -7.55 5.76 -10.02
N LYS A 273 -6.59 5.44 -10.88
CA LYS A 273 -5.20 5.12 -10.52
C LYS A 273 -4.44 6.41 -10.26
N THR A 274 -3.77 6.47 -9.12
CA THR A 274 -2.97 7.63 -8.69
C THR A 274 -1.50 7.24 -8.55
N CYS A 275 -0.62 8.09 -9.06
CA CYS A 275 0.82 8.06 -8.87
C CYS A 275 1.22 8.92 -7.66
N SER A 276 2.34 8.59 -7.01
CA SER A 276 2.89 9.45 -5.95
C SER A 276 3.53 10.74 -6.47
N LEU A 277 3.72 10.86 -7.78
CA LEU A 277 4.20 12.08 -8.45
C LEU A 277 3.05 13.01 -8.84
N ASP A 278 1.80 12.54 -8.80
CA ASP A 278 0.65 13.36 -9.16
C ASP A 278 0.47 14.46 -8.11
N PRO A 279 0.10 15.69 -8.52
CA PRO A 279 -0.13 16.81 -7.60
C PRO A 279 -1.22 16.48 -6.56
N PHE A 280 -2.14 15.58 -6.91
CA PHE A 280 -3.23 15.14 -6.04
C PHE A 280 -3.87 13.84 -6.55
N PRO A 281 -4.67 13.15 -5.71
CA PRO A 281 -5.33 11.92 -6.10
C PRO A 281 -6.28 12.07 -7.30
N THR A 282 -6.14 11.19 -8.29
CA THR A 282 -6.94 11.12 -9.53
C THR A 282 -8.45 11.11 -9.29
N TRP A 283 -8.90 10.45 -8.23
CA TRP A 283 -10.33 10.43 -7.90
C TRP A 283 -10.87 11.82 -7.50
N ILE A 284 -10.03 12.69 -6.92
CA ILE A 284 -10.37 14.10 -6.66
C ILE A 284 -10.36 14.90 -7.97
N ALA A 285 -9.42 14.59 -8.88
CA ALA A 285 -9.36 15.21 -10.20
C ALA A 285 -10.65 14.97 -11.00
N ILE A 286 -11.16 13.74 -10.95
CA ILE A 286 -12.44 13.36 -11.58
C ILE A 286 -13.62 14.11 -10.93
N GLN A 287 -13.60 14.36 -9.62
CA GLN A 287 -14.66 15.16 -8.98
C GLN A 287 -14.60 16.64 -9.34
N CYS A 288 -13.42 17.18 -9.63
CA CYS A 288 -13.21 18.57 -10.02
C CYS A 288 -13.00 18.73 -11.54
N VAL A 289 -13.52 17.79 -12.34
CA VAL A 289 -13.13 17.68 -13.75
C VAL A 289 -13.59 18.89 -14.57
N ASP A 290 -14.75 19.45 -14.24
CA ASP A 290 -15.30 20.59 -14.96
C ASP A 290 -14.45 21.85 -14.70
N GLU A 291 -13.93 21.99 -13.49
CA GLU A 291 -13.02 23.07 -13.12
C GLU A 291 -11.60 22.91 -13.72
N LEU A 292 -11.18 21.67 -14.00
CA LEU A 292 -9.83 21.36 -14.50
C LEU A 292 -9.75 21.20 -16.03
N THR A 293 -10.88 20.97 -16.70
CA THR A 293 -10.92 20.65 -18.13
C THR A 293 -10.23 21.73 -18.97
N HIS A 294 -10.54 23.00 -18.69
CA HIS A 294 -10.02 24.14 -19.46
C HIS A 294 -8.50 24.27 -19.34
N VAL A 295 -7.97 24.29 -18.12
CA VAL A 295 -6.52 24.37 -17.90
C VAL A 295 -5.77 23.17 -18.47
N ILE A 296 -6.31 21.95 -18.35
CA ILE A 296 -5.68 20.74 -18.92
C ILE A 296 -5.69 20.80 -20.45
N THR A 297 -6.79 21.25 -21.06
CA THR A 297 -6.89 21.41 -22.53
C THR A 297 -5.84 22.39 -23.03
N SER A 298 -5.67 23.52 -22.35
CA SER A 298 -4.63 24.52 -22.67
C SER A 298 -3.21 23.96 -22.58
N ILE A 299 -2.92 23.13 -21.57
CA ILE A 299 -1.62 22.46 -21.43
C ILE A 299 -1.39 21.46 -22.57
N VAL A 300 -2.39 20.63 -22.89
CA VAL A 300 -2.30 19.61 -23.96
C VAL A 300 -2.06 20.29 -25.31
N ASN A 301 -2.83 21.32 -25.64
CA ASN A 301 -2.68 22.04 -26.90
C ASN A 301 -1.35 22.80 -26.99
N ALA A 302 -0.86 23.34 -25.87
CA ALA A 302 0.48 23.91 -25.82
C ALA A 302 1.57 22.85 -26.09
N SER A 303 1.37 21.60 -25.65
CA SER A 303 2.32 20.50 -25.87
C SER A 303 2.38 20.09 -27.32
N PHE A 304 1.23 19.96 -27.97
CA PHE A 304 1.18 19.69 -29.41
C PHE A 304 1.79 20.83 -30.22
N LYS A 305 1.51 22.08 -29.87
CA LYS A 305 2.04 23.25 -30.59
C LYS A 305 3.56 23.42 -30.45
N LEU A 306 4.10 23.19 -29.25
CA LEU A 306 5.54 23.33 -28.99
C LEU A 306 6.34 22.08 -29.35
N GLY A 307 5.69 20.92 -29.51
CA GLY A 307 6.39 19.64 -29.65
C GLY A 307 7.13 19.21 -28.37
N GLU A 308 6.78 19.79 -27.22
CA GLU A 308 7.47 19.61 -25.95
C GLU A 308 6.58 18.94 -24.90
N MET A 309 7.20 18.06 -24.10
CA MET A 309 6.58 17.47 -22.92
C MET A 309 7.48 17.65 -21.71
N HIS A 310 6.93 18.15 -20.61
CA HIS A 310 7.69 18.48 -19.41
C HIS A 310 8.36 17.23 -18.80
N SER A 311 9.57 17.38 -18.27
CA SER A 311 10.39 16.30 -17.74
C SER A 311 9.69 15.52 -16.61
N ILE A 312 8.90 16.20 -15.76
CA ILE A 312 8.18 15.53 -14.66
C ILE A 312 7.14 14.52 -15.18
N LEU A 313 6.53 14.80 -16.33
CA LEU A 313 5.52 13.94 -16.95
C LEU A 313 6.15 12.73 -17.65
N LYS A 314 7.47 12.76 -17.87
CA LYS A 314 8.27 11.65 -18.42
C LYS A 314 8.77 10.70 -17.32
N ARG A 315 8.53 11.01 -16.04
CA ARG A 315 8.99 10.18 -14.91
C ARG A 315 7.98 9.09 -14.58
N ALA A 316 8.49 7.91 -14.27
CA ALA A 316 7.69 6.79 -13.79
C ALA A 316 8.20 6.31 -12.41
N VAL A 317 7.29 5.77 -11.59
CA VAL A 317 7.63 5.13 -10.31
C VAL A 317 7.55 3.62 -10.50
N VAL A 318 8.70 2.95 -10.48
CA VAL A 318 8.79 1.49 -10.63
C VAL A 318 8.62 0.82 -9.27
N ARG A 319 7.74 -0.18 -9.21
CA ARG A 319 7.53 -1.00 -8.01
C ARG A 319 7.54 -2.47 -8.41
N PRO A 320 8.64 -3.20 -8.15
CA PRO A 320 8.70 -4.63 -8.43
C PRO A 320 7.63 -5.38 -7.64
N VAL A 321 6.89 -6.28 -8.29
CA VAL A 321 5.87 -7.15 -7.70
C VAL A 321 6.02 -8.54 -8.31
N LEU A 322 5.86 -9.59 -7.49
CA LEU A 322 5.84 -10.96 -7.98
C LEU A 322 4.64 -11.20 -8.90
N LYS A 323 4.89 -11.86 -10.04
CA LYS A 323 3.85 -12.19 -11.03
C LYS A 323 2.75 -13.09 -10.47
N LYS A 324 3.08 -14.00 -9.55
CA LYS A 324 2.14 -14.88 -8.82
C LYS A 324 2.63 -15.10 -7.39
N ALA A 325 1.69 -15.29 -6.46
CA ALA A 325 2.02 -15.67 -5.09
C ALA A 325 2.63 -17.08 -5.06
N GLY A 326 3.88 -17.20 -4.59
CA GLY A 326 4.58 -18.47 -4.40
C GLY A 326 5.49 -18.93 -5.54
N LEU A 327 5.79 -18.07 -6.51
CA LEU A 327 6.91 -18.29 -7.44
C LEU A 327 8.24 -18.26 -6.67
N ASN A 328 9.23 -18.97 -7.20
CA ASN A 328 10.60 -18.84 -6.71
C ASN A 328 11.02 -17.37 -6.84
N LYS A 329 11.71 -16.90 -5.82
CA LYS A 329 12.02 -15.48 -5.62
C LYS A 329 13.35 -15.10 -6.28
N ASP A 330 14.17 -16.09 -6.58
CA ASP A 330 15.51 -15.96 -7.15
C ASP A 330 15.54 -16.38 -8.64
N ASP A 331 14.38 -16.73 -9.22
CA ASP A 331 14.14 -16.87 -10.68
C ASP A 331 13.47 -15.61 -11.23
#